data_AF-A0A6I8UPP6-F1
#
_entry.id   AF-A0A6I8UPP6-F1
#
_cell.length_a   1.000
_cell.length_b   1.000
_cell.length_c   1.000
_cell.angle_alpha   90.00
_cell.angle_beta   90.00
_cell.angle_gamma   90.00
#
_symmetry.space_group_name_H-M   'P 1'
#
loop_
_entity.id
_entity.type
_entity.pdbx_description
1 polymer ?
#
loop_
_entity_poly.entity_id
_entity_poly.type
_entity_poly.pdbx_seq_one_letter_code
_entity_poly.pdbx_strand_id
1 'polypeptide(L)'
;MMADLDDLKRSVALSKENPIHRENFEKRAISQELMEMKRAEFVEMKRRQQLRNDSEALRMLEEQLRSAAIAKDLSERMSEQCRSRALAVRAKAMGQERAALELMELAQEDDKILAQKEEQRKLRESLARQIEENRLRRQQEAAEKFSQRELNNARQKQIEEEDRVEQEERNRQKALDRLKTLQFMQEKKEYRDMEKARAREELKKLLQTQSEVEDRKNKLEEDRVQLMRKHEEISTRIGQQLFQVENAKQIRDIQLLDLLEAEYKAKADLRFRQEVQEKTMSRDRTKQEMDLYRMEMQQRKMDELQMKRDEISARKQELPNQNEETEREEQLEAYRKRKAHGAMLLSMIEDNHVRRAEATAEHLQYFNLKKKSDDERHALEESERLRMLSAVPKTVLPYLPKNVLSKAEHEYFGLSNEQQQRRLGSGDC
;
A
#
# COMPACT_ATOMS: atom_id res chain seq x y z
N MET A 1 -117.51 -164.39 71.77
CA MET A 1 -118.21 -164.95 72.95
C MET A 1 -119.57 -164.25 72.96
N MET A 2 -120.66 -164.92 72.57
CA MET A 2 -121.44 -165.94 73.33
C MET A 2 -122.42 -165.28 74.32
N ALA A 3 -123.66 -165.83 74.42
CA ALA A 3 -124.80 -165.37 75.25
C ALA A 3 -125.45 -164.02 74.85
N ASP A 4 -126.73 -163.66 75.08
CA ASP A 4 -128.03 -164.31 75.49
C ASP A 4 -129.16 -163.21 75.37
N LEU A 5 -130.51 -163.37 75.37
CA LEU A 5 -131.51 -164.47 75.20
C LEU A 5 -132.95 -163.88 74.90
N ASP A 6 -133.96 -164.77 74.89
CA ASP A 6 -135.47 -164.71 74.81
C ASP A 6 -136.26 -163.57 75.54
N ASP A 7 -137.62 -163.41 75.49
CA ASP A 7 -138.84 -164.04 74.88
C ASP A 7 -139.85 -162.90 74.51
N LEU A 8 -140.51 -162.71 73.34
CA LEU A 8 -140.78 -163.50 72.10
C LEU A 8 -142.16 -164.22 71.97
N LYS A 9 -143.28 -163.61 72.42
CA LYS A 9 -144.65 -164.10 72.10
C LYS A 9 -145.53 -163.16 71.24
N ARG A 10 -145.73 -163.58 69.97
CA ARG A 10 -146.92 -163.38 69.09
C ARG A 10 -147.27 -161.93 68.63
N SER A 11 -147.88 -161.67 67.46
CA SER A 11 -148.12 -162.48 66.25
C SER A 11 -148.66 -161.64 65.06
N VAL A 12 -148.23 -161.93 63.81
CA VAL A 12 -149.01 -162.08 62.53
C VAL A 12 -150.18 -161.08 62.27
N ALA A 13 -150.28 -160.27 61.19
CA ALA A 13 -149.79 -160.35 59.78
C ALA A 13 -149.70 -158.96 59.06
N LEU A 14 -149.45 -158.97 57.72
CA LEU A 14 -149.56 -157.91 56.66
C LEU A 14 -148.22 -157.45 56.01
N SER A 15 -148.28 -156.74 54.86
CA SER A 15 -147.32 -156.94 53.74
C SER A 15 -146.92 -155.71 52.87
N LYS A 16 -145.61 -155.60 52.53
CA LYS A 16 -144.90 -155.02 51.35
C LYS A 16 -145.30 -153.65 50.72
N GLU A 17 -144.30 -152.84 50.35
CA GLU A 17 -144.48 -151.60 49.53
C GLU A 17 -143.28 -151.25 48.58
N ASN A 18 -143.29 -150.06 47.94
CA ASN A 18 -142.77 -149.78 46.58
C ASN A 18 -141.57 -148.77 46.47
N PRO A 19 -140.82 -148.71 45.34
CA PRO A 19 -139.48 -148.11 45.31
C PRO A 19 -139.32 -146.63 44.91
N ILE A 20 -140.32 -145.97 44.28
CA ILE A 20 -140.14 -144.60 43.73
C ILE A 20 -139.98 -143.51 44.82
N HIS A 21 -140.32 -143.80 46.08
CA HIS A 21 -140.31 -142.81 47.15
C HIS A 21 -138.94 -142.50 47.78
N ARG A 22 -137.86 -143.24 47.45
CA ARG A 22 -136.56 -143.13 48.15
C ARG A 22 -135.80 -141.83 47.92
N GLU A 23 -135.41 -141.51 46.67
CA GLU A 23 -134.53 -140.35 46.40
C GLU A 23 -135.13 -138.99 46.81
N ASN A 24 -136.46 -138.84 46.70
CA ASN A 24 -137.17 -137.63 47.12
C ASN A 24 -137.32 -137.50 48.64
N PHE A 25 -137.14 -138.59 49.40
CA PHE A 25 -137.02 -138.55 50.86
C PHE A 25 -135.63 -138.10 51.28
N GLU A 26 -134.58 -138.67 50.70
CA GLU A 26 -133.17 -138.39 51.05
C GLU A 26 -132.81 -136.91 50.79
N LYS A 27 -133.22 -136.34 49.66
CA LYS A 27 -133.02 -134.90 49.36
C LYS A 27 -133.81 -133.98 50.30
N ARG A 28 -134.96 -134.42 50.83
CA ARG A 28 -135.70 -133.66 51.86
C ARG A 28 -134.99 -133.70 53.20
N ALA A 29 -134.54 -134.88 53.64
CA ALA A 29 -133.83 -135.05 54.91
C ALA A 29 -132.60 -134.12 55.01
N ILE A 30 -131.71 -134.15 54.01
CA ILE A 30 -130.49 -133.31 53.98
C ILE A 30 -130.84 -131.81 54.02
N SER A 31 -131.93 -131.40 53.35
CA SER A 31 -132.38 -129.99 53.39
C SER A 31 -132.93 -129.56 54.76
N GLN A 32 -133.51 -130.51 55.51
CA GLN A 32 -133.99 -130.28 56.88
C GLN A 32 -132.82 -130.22 57.86
N GLU A 33 -131.86 -131.15 57.78
CA GLU A 33 -130.63 -131.13 58.60
C GLU A 33 -129.84 -129.82 58.43
N LEU A 34 -129.69 -129.32 57.19
CA LEU A 34 -129.02 -128.04 56.93
C LEU A 34 -129.82 -126.84 57.44
N MET A 35 -131.16 -126.85 57.38
CA MET A 35 -131.98 -125.84 58.04
C MET A 35 -131.85 -125.90 59.55
N GLU A 36 -131.79 -127.09 60.15
CA GLU A 36 -131.65 -127.27 61.60
C GLU A 36 -130.26 -126.84 62.09
N MET A 37 -129.18 -127.14 61.35
CA MET A 37 -127.86 -126.59 61.65
C MET A 37 -127.84 -125.06 61.53
N LYS A 38 -128.36 -124.48 60.43
CA LYS A 38 -128.48 -123.01 60.29
C LYS A 38 -129.31 -122.37 61.40
N ARG A 39 -130.37 -123.04 61.84
CA ARG A 39 -131.24 -122.60 62.95
C ARG A 39 -130.53 -122.74 64.29
N ALA A 40 -129.73 -123.78 64.49
CA ALA A 40 -128.88 -123.96 65.67
C ALA A 40 -127.78 -122.89 65.72
N GLU A 41 -127.07 -122.62 64.63
CA GLU A 41 -126.11 -121.50 64.50
C GLU A 41 -126.77 -120.16 64.86
N PHE A 42 -127.95 -119.88 64.29
CA PHE A 42 -128.67 -118.63 64.54
C PHE A 42 -129.19 -118.53 65.98
N VAL A 43 -129.68 -119.63 66.56
CA VAL A 43 -130.09 -119.70 67.97
C VAL A 43 -128.89 -119.56 68.91
N GLU A 44 -127.74 -120.14 68.57
CA GLU A 44 -126.52 -120.01 69.38
C GLU A 44 -125.91 -118.61 69.25
N MET A 45 -125.95 -118.00 68.07
CA MET A 45 -125.59 -116.59 67.88
C MET A 45 -126.53 -115.67 68.67
N LYS A 46 -127.85 -115.89 68.58
CA LYS A 46 -128.85 -115.19 69.42
C LYS A 46 -128.56 -115.37 70.90
N ARG A 47 -128.25 -116.58 71.35
CA ARG A 47 -127.90 -116.89 72.75
C ARG A 47 -126.60 -116.23 73.19
N ARG A 48 -125.56 -116.21 72.35
CA ARG A 48 -124.31 -115.48 72.58
C ARG A 48 -124.52 -113.97 72.63
N GLN A 49 -125.42 -113.44 71.80
CA GLN A 49 -125.78 -112.01 71.76
C GLN A 49 -126.62 -111.61 72.98
N GLN A 50 -127.58 -112.44 73.39
CA GLN A 50 -128.28 -112.30 74.68
C GLN A 50 -127.28 -112.35 75.84
N LEU A 51 -126.42 -113.37 75.91
CA LEU A 51 -125.37 -113.45 76.94
C LEU A 51 -124.48 -112.20 76.99
N ARG A 52 -124.12 -111.58 75.86
CA ARG A 52 -123.38 -110.30 75.83
C ARG A 52 -124.18 -109.09 76.32
N ASN A 53 -125.48 -109.06 76.07
CA ASN A 53 -126.36 -107.99 76.51
C ASN A 53 -126.75 -108.12 78.00
N ASP A 54 -127.01 -109.35 78.44
CA ASP A 54 -127.54 -109.70 79.76
C ASP A 54 -126.42 -109.88 80.80
N SER A 55 -125.19 -110.23 80.38
CA SER A 55 -124.02 -110.33 81.27
C SER A 55 -123.24 -109.03 81.32
N GLU A 56 -123.41 -108.28 82.42
CA GLU A 56 -122.71 -107.01 82.66
C GLU A 56 -121.17 -107.11 82.58
N ALA A 57 -120.60 -108.25 82.96
CA ALA A 57 -119.16 -108.50 82.85
C ALA A 57 -118.66 -108.46 81.39
N LEU A 58 -119.47 -108.90 80.42
CA LEU A 58 -119.12 -108.82 79.00
C LEU A 58 -119.28 -107.39 78.46
N ARG A 59 -120.27 -106.64 78.93
CA ARG A 59 -120.44 -105.21 78.59
C ARG A 59 -119.25 -104.37 79.10
N MET A 60 -118.82 -104.57 80.35
CA MET A 60 -117.64 -103.91 80.90
C MET A 60 -116.35 -104.26 80.13
N LEU A 61 -116.18 -105.51 79.72
CA LEU A 61 -115.02 -105.91 78.91
C LEU A 61 -115.02 -105.22 77.54
N GLU A 62 -116.18 -105.05 76.91
CA GLU A 62 -116.28 -104.32 75.64
C GLU A 62 -115.97 -102.82 75.81
N GLU A 63 -116.43 -102.19 76.89
CA GLU A 63 -116.10 -100.79 77.23
C GLU A 63 -114.60 -100.61 77.53
N GLN A 64 -113.96 -101.57 78.19
CA GLN A 64 -112.50 -101.61 78.41
C GLN A 64 -111.72 -101.77 77.09
N LEU A 65 -112.18 -102.62 76.17
CA LEU A 65 -111.55 -102.78 74.85
C LEU A 65 -111.70 -101.53 73.97
N ARG A 66 -112.87 -100.88 74.00
CA ARG A 66 -113.11 -99.60 73.29
C ARG A 66 -112.22 -98.47 73.84
N SER A 67 -112.10 -98.35 75.16
CA SER A 67 -111.23 -97.32 75.77
C SER A 67 -109.73 -97.58 75.53
N ALA A 68 -109.30 -98.84 75.55
CA ALA A 68 -107.92 -99.22 75.18
C ALA A 68 -107.58 -98.86 73.72
N ALA A 69 -108.51 -99.05 72.78
CA ALA A 69 -108.32 -98.64 71.38
C ALA A 69 -108.16 -97.12 71.24
N ILE A 70 -109.01 -96.33 71.91
CA ILE A 70 -108.91 -94.85 71.91
C ILE A 70 -107.58 -94.38 72.51
N ALA A 71 -107.10 -95.02 73.57
CA ALA A 71 -105.80 -94.70 74.18
C ALA A 71 -104.63 -94.96 73.23
N LYS A 72 -104.68 -96.02 72.42
CA LYS A 72 -103.68 -96.31 71.39
C LYS A 72 -103.61 -95.19 70.34
N ASP A 73 -104.75 -94.85 69.74
CA ASP A 73 -104.83 -93.83 68.68
C ASP A 73 -104.34 -92.45 69.15
N LEU A 74 -104.63 -92.09 70.41
CA LEU A 74 -104.11 -90.86 71.04
C LEU A 74 -102.59 -90.91 71.21
N SER A 75 -102.02 -92.05 71.60
CA SER A 75 -100.57 -92.19 71.77
C SER A 75 -99.81 -92.07 70.44
N GLU A 76 -100.35 -92.63 69.36
CA GLU A 76 -99.74 -92.58 68.03
C GLU A 76 -99.74 -91.15 67.48
N ARG A 77 -100.88 -90.44 67.53
CA ARG A 77 -101.00 -89.02 67.12
C ARG A 77 -100.06 -88.09 67.89
N MET A 78 -99.88 -88.31 69.19
CA MET A 78 -98.93 -87.54 70.00
C MET A 78 -97.48 -87.77 69.55
N SER A 79 -97.12 -89.01 69.18
CA SER A 79 -95.78 -89.32 68.67
C SER A 79 -95.47 -88.63 67.33
N GLU A 80 -96.47 -88.56 66.44
CA GLU A 80 -96.37 -87.89 65.14
C GLU A 80 -96.24 -86.38 65.29
N GLN A 81 -97.04 -85.76 66.18
CA GLN A 81 -96.96 -84.33 66.44
C GLN A 81 -95.60 -83.93 67.03
N CYS A 82 -95.00 -84.75 67.89
CA CYS A 82 -93.65 -84.56 68.39
C CYS A 82 -92.58 -84.66 67.29
N ARG A 83 -92.68 -85.66 66.38
CA ARG A 83 -91.78 -85.78 65.21
C ARG A 83 -91.88 -84.57 64.28
N SER A 84 -93.10 -84.11 63.98
CA SER A 84 -93.36 -82.93 63.16
C SER A 84 -92.72 -81.66 63.75
N ARG A 85 -92.90 -81.42 65.06
CA ARG A 85 -92.26 -80.29 65.76
C ARG A 85 -90.73 -80.34 65.69
N ALA A 86 -90.12 -81.51 65.89
CA ALA A 86 -88.67 -81.66 65.82
C ALA A 86 -88.10 -81.33 64.43
N LEU A 87 -88.78 -81.76 63.35
CA LEU A 87 -88.40 -81.44 61.98
C LEU A 87 -88.54 -79.94 61.68
N ALA A 88 -89.62 -79.30 62.14
CA ALA A 88 -89.84 -77.86 61.95
C ALA A 88 -88.77 -77.00 62.65
N VAL A 89 -88.35 -77.37 63.86
CA VAL A 89 -87.24 -76.70 64.57
C VAL A 89 -85.93 -76.84 63.80
N ARG A 90 -85.61 -78.05 63.30
CA ARG A 90 -84.38 -78.27 62.51
C ARG A 90 -84.38 -77.48 61.20
N ALA A 91 -85.52 -77.42 60.50
CA ALA A 91 -85.65 -76.62 59.29
C ALA A 91 -85.43 -75.12 59.55
N LYS A 92 -85.96 -74.60 60.67
CA LYS A 92 -85.75 -73.20 61.07
C LYS A 92 -84.28 -72.89 61.36
N ALA A 93 -83.57 -73.78 62.06
CA ALA A 93 -82.14 -73.61 62.35
C ALA A 93 -81.30 -73.53 61.06
N MET A 94 -81.47 -74.48 60.12
CA MET A 94 -80.76 -74.47 58.83
C MET A 94 -81.05 -73.20 58.01
N GLY A 95 -82.26 -72.63 58.13
CA GLY A 95 -82.61 -71.37 57.47
C GLY A 95 -81.91 -70.16 58.10
N GLN A 96 -81.74 -70.15 59.42
CA GLN A 96 -81.02 -69.08 60.13
C GLN A 96 -79.50 -69.14 59.87
N GLU A 97 -78.91 -70.33 59.77
CA GLU A 97 -77.51 -70.51 59.38
C GLU A 97 -77.22 -69.97 57.98
N ARG A 98 -78.10 -70.23 57.00
CA ARG A 98 -77.98 -69.70 55.64
C ARG A 98 -78.07 -68.18 55.59
N ALA A 99 -79.08 -67.59 56.23
CA ALA A 99 -79.23 -66.13 56.30
C ALA A 99 -78.04 -65.44 56.99
N ALA A 100 -77.40 -66.09 57.97
CA ALA A 100 -76.20 -65.58 58.61
C ALA A 100 -74.97 -65.61 57.68
N LEU A 101 -74.84 -66.64 56.84
CA LEU A 101 -73.78 -66.73 55.82
C LEU A 101 -73.99 -65.69 54.70
N GLU A 102 -75.21 -65.56 54.18
CA GLU A 102 -75.56 -64.56 53.15
C GLU A 102 -75.26 -63.13 53.63
N LEU A 103 -75.56 -62.80 54.90
CA LEU A 103 -75.20 -61.52 55.51
C LEU A 103 -73.68 -61.33 55.68
N MET A 104 -72.93 -62.39 55.95
CA MET A 104 -71.46 -62.32 56.06
C MET A 104 -70.79 -62.16 54.70
N GLU A 105 -71.33 -62.78 53.65
CA GLU A 105 -70.86 -62.62 52.27
C GLU A 105 -71.10 -61.19 51.77
N LEU A 106 -72.30 -60.64 51.98
CA LEU A 106 -72.62 -59.24 51.66
C LEU A 106 -71.69 -58.25 52.37
N ALA A 107 -71.40 -58.44 53.66
CA ALA A 107 -70.46 -57.59 54.41
C ALA A 107 -69.04 -57.63 53.79
N GLN A 108 -68.57 -58.80 53.35
CA GLN A 108 -67.29 -58.93 52.64
C GLN A 108 -67.32 -58.30 51.24
N GLU A 109 -68.47 -58.15 50.59
CA GLU A 109 -68.59 -57.42 49.33
C GLU A 109 -68.55 -55.90 49.56
N ASP A 110 -69.26 -55.39 50.56
CA ASP A 110 -69.19 -53.99 50.97
C ASP A 110 -67.77 -53.57 51.37
N ASP A 111 -67.04 -54.38 52.14
CA ASP A 111 -65.64 -54.12 52.50
C ASP A 111 -64.72 -54.04 51.26
N LYS A 112 -64.89 -54.94 50.28
CA LYS A 112 -64.14 -54.89 48.99
C LYS A 112 -64.46 -53.62 48.21
N ILE A 113 -65.74 -53.22 48.18
CA ILE A 113 -66.21 -52.00 47.52
C ILE A 113 -65.65 -50.75 48.22
N LEU A 114 -65.57 -50.74 49.55
CA LEU A 114 -64.95 -49.67 50.33
C LEU A 114 -63.44 -49.58 50.08
N ALA A 115 -62.73 -50.71 50.09
CA ALA A 115 -61.30 -50.75 49.78
C ALA A 115 -61.00 -50.20 48.37
N GLN A 116 -61.76 -50.60 47.34
CA GLN A 116 -61.62 -50.07 45.99
C GLN A 116 -61.94 -48.57 45.90
N LYS A 117 -62.94 -48.08 46.65
CA LYS A 117 -63.23 -46.63 46.76
C LYS A 117 -62.09 -45.86 47.41
N GLU A 118 -61.44 -46.43 48.44
CA GLU A 118 -60.24 -45.84 49.04
C GLU A 118 -59.03 -45.84 48.10
N GLU A 119 -58.78 -46.92 47.36
CA GLU A 119 -57.69 -46.97 46.37
C GLU A 119 -57.91 -45.94 45.25
N GLN A 120 -59.13 -45.85 44.72
CA GLN A 120 -59.49 -44.80 43.76
C GLN A 120 -59.32 -43.39 44.36
N ARG A 121 -59.64 -43.19 45.64
CA ARG A 121 -59.43 -41.92 46.33
C ARG A 121 -57.94 -41.60 46.45
N LYS A 122 -57.12 -42.53 46.93
CA LYS A 122 -55.66 -42.40 47.07
C LYS A 122 -55.00 -42.10 45.71
N LEU A 123 -55.46 -42.74 44.64
CA LEU A 123 -55.04 -42.47 43.26
C LEU A 123 -55.45 -41.07 42.78
N ARG A 124 -56.68 -40.62 43.04
CA ARG A 124 -57.12 -39.26 42.69
C ARG A 124 -56.33 -38.19 43.46
N GLU A 125 -56.04 -38.42 44.74
CA GLU A 125 -55.22 -37.52 45.56
C GLU A 125 -53.76 -37.46 45.08
N SER A 126 -53.17 -38.57 44.64
CA SER A 126 -51.81 -38.58 44.08
C SER A 126 -51.73 -37.91 42.69
N LEU A 127 -52.72 -38.16 41.82
CA LEU A 127 -52.83 -37.49 40.52
C LEU A 127 -53.04 -35.98 40.66
N ALA A 128 -53.84 -35.53 41.65
CA ALA A 128 -54.01 -34.11 41.94
C ALA A 128 -52.68 -33.44 42.33
N ARG A 129 -51.91 -34.06 43.24
CA ARG A 129 -50.57 -33.55 43.62
C ARG A 129 -49.62 -33.50 42.43
N GLN A 130 -49.58 -34.55 41.59
CA GLN A 130 -48.75 -34.56 40.38
C GLN A 130 -49.14 -33.44 39.39
N ILE A 131 -50.42 -33.09 39.27
CA ILE A 131 -50.89 -31.97 38.44
C ILE A 131 -50.46 -30.62 39.05
N GLU A 132 -50.55 -30.47 40.37
CA GLU A 132 -50.12 -29.25 41.09
C GLU A 132 -48.60 -29.06 41.05
N GLU A 133 -47.82 -30.11 41.26
CA GLU A 133 -46.35 -30.11 41.11
C GLU A 133 -45.93 -29.73 39.69
N ASN A 134 -46.55 -30.32 38.66
CA ASN A 134 -46.28 -29.97 37.27
C ASN A 134 -46.70 -28.52 36.94
N ARG A 135 -47.80 -28.02 37.53
CA ARG A 135 -48.22 -26.63 37.38
C ARG A 135 -47.22 -25.66 38.02
N LEU A 136 -46.80 -25.93 39.25
CA LEU A 136 -45.84 -25.11 39.99
C LEU A 136 -44.48 -25.08 39.27
N ARG A 137 -43.99 -26.24 38.85
CA ARG A 137 -42.76 -26.36 38.04
C ARG A 137 -42.84 -25.56 36.75
N ARG A 138 -43.95 -25.62 36.00
CA ARG A 138 -44.13 -24.81 34.78
C ARG A 138 -44.16 -23.31 35.07
N GLN A 139 -44.69 -22.89 36.22
CA GLN A 139 -44.66 -21.48 36.65
C GLN A 139 -43.23 -21.03 37.02
N GLN A 140 -42.47 -21.86 37.73
CA GLN A 140 -41.05 -21.61 38.02
C GLN A 140 -40.21 -21.52 36.73
N GLU A 141 -40.30 -22.52 35.85
CA GLU A 141 -39.62 -22.52 34.56
C GLU A 141 -40.00 -21.30 33.69
N ALA A 142 -41.24 -20.79 33.79
CA ALA A 142 -41.66 -19.59 33.08
C ALA A 142 -41.07 -18.30 33.69
N ALA A 143 -41.02 -18.21 35.02
CA ALA A 143 -40.39 -17.09 35.73
C ALA A 143 -38.87 -17.03 35.49
N GLU A 144 -38.19 -18.18 35.50
CA GLU A 144 -36.77 -18.31 35.14
C GLU A 144 -36.51 -17.85 33.70
N LYS A 145 -37.30 -18.34 32.74
CA LYS A 145 -37.19 -17.94 31.32
C LYS A 145 -37.52 -16.45 31.11
N PHE A 146 -38.35 -15.84 31.95
CA PHE A 146 -38.61 -14.41 31.93
C PHE A 146 -37.41 -13.61 32.48
N SER A 147 -36.92 -13.96 33.67
CA SER A 147 -35.72 -13.36 34.29
C SER A 147 -34.48 -13.46 33.39
N GLN A 148 -34.25 -14.61 32.75
CA GLN A 148 -33.17 -14.80 31.77
C GLN A 148 -33.33 -13.88 30.54
N ARG A 149 -34.56 -13.63 30.07
CA ARG A 149 -34.82 -12.67 28.99
C ARG A 149 -34.56 -11.24 29.43
N GLU A 150 -34.98 -10.85 30.62
CA GLU A 150 -34.70 -9.51 31.15
C GLU A 150 -33.20 -9.27 31.33
N LEU A 151 -32.46 -10.24 31.88
CA LEU A 151 -31.00 -10.18 32.04
C LEU A 151 -30.29 -10.09 30.67
N ASN A 152 -30.69 -10.90 29.69
CA ASN A 152 -30.13 -10.85 28.34
C ASN A 152 -30.46 -9.51 27.64
N ASN A 153 -31.68 -9.00 27.78
CA ASN A 153 -32.08 -7.69 27.23
C ASN A 153 -31.31 -6.54 27.90
N ALA A 154 -31.06 -6.60 29.21
CA ALA A 154 -30.27 -5.61 29.93
C ALA A 154 -28.80 -5.64 29.47
N ARG A 155 -28.22 -6.84 29.32
CA ARG A 155 -26.86 -7.02 28.79
C ARG A 155 -26.73 -6.56 27.34
N GLN A 156 -27.74 -6.79 26.49
CA GLN A 156 -27.74 -6.29 25.13
C GLN A 156 -27.72 -4.75 25.11
N LYS A 157 -28.54 -4.09 25.95
CA LYS A 157 -28.51 -2.62 26.08
C LYS A 157 -27.15 -2.09 26.52
N GLN A 158 -26.50 -2.75 27.48
CA GLN A 158 -25.15 -2.39 27.92
C GLN A 158 -24.14 -2.47 26.75
N ILE A 159 -24.18 -3.53 25.94
CA ILE A 159 -23.33 -3.65 24.75
C ILE A 159 -23.65 -2.56 23.71
N GLU A 160 -24.93 -2.28 23.46
CA GLU A 160 -25.36 -1.20 22.54
C GLU A 160 -24.99 0.21 23.05
N GLU A 161 -24.82 0.39 24.36
CA GLU A 161 -24.36 1.65 24.99
C GLU A 161 -22.83 1.76 24.95
N GLU A 162 -22.10 0.68 25.25
CA GLU A 162 -20.63 0.57 25.13
C GLU A 162 -20.17 0.81 23.68
N ASP A 163 -20.81 0.17 22.68
CA ASP A 163 -20.53 0.37 21.25
C ASP A 163 -20.73 1.83 20.81
N ARG A 164 -21.74 2.52 21.36
CA ARG A 164 -21.99 3.94 21.06
C ARG A 164 -20.92 4.84 21.67
N VAL A 165 -20.54 4.61 22.93
CA VAL A 165 -19.46 5.36 23.59
C VAL A 165 -18.14 5.15 22.85
N GLU A 166 -17.79 3.92 22.47
CA GLU A 166 -16.56 3.66 21.72
C GLU A 166 -16.57 4.33 20.33
N GLN A 167 -17.72 4.35 19.64
CA GLN A 167 -17.88 5.10 18.38
C GLN A 167 -17.73 6.62 18.58
N GLU A 168 -18.30 7.19 19.65
CA GLU A 168 -18.10 8.60 20.00
C GLU A 168 -16.63 8.91 20.31
N GLU A 169 -15.95 8.10 21.10
CA GLU A 169 -14.53 8.30 21.42
C GLU A 169 -13.64 8.20 20.18
N ARG A 170 -13.84 7.19 19.32
CA ARG A 170 -13.17 7.09 18.01
C ARG A 170 -13.43 8.33 17.15
N ASN A 171 -14.61 8.93 17.22
CA ASN A 171 -14.94 10.13 16.45
C ASN A 171 -14.34 11.41 17.06
N ARG A 172 -14.26 11.51 18.40
CA ARG A 172 -13.53 12.57 19.12
C ARG A 172 -12.03 12.50 18.81
N GLN A 173 -11.42 11.31 18.83
CA GLN A 173 -10.03 11.09 18.43
C GLN A 173 -9.78 11.54 16.98
N LYS A 174 -10.58 11.07 16.01
CA LYS A 174 -10.50 11.52 14.61
C LYS A 174 -10.63 13.05 14.46
N ALA A 175 -11.45 13.71 15.29
CA ALA A 175 -11.57 15.17 15.28
C ALA A 175 -10.30 15.86 15.83
N LEU A 176 -9.75 15.37 16.94
CA LEU A 176 -8.49 15.86 17.52
C LEU A 176 -7.32 15.68 16.55
N ASP A 177 -7.21 14.54 15.87
CA ASP A 177 -6.10 14.27 14.95
C ASP A 177 -6.22 15.08 13.65
N ARG A 178 -7.44 15.38 13.19
CA ARG A 178 -7.67 16.39 12.14
C ARG A 178 -7.21 17.77 12.58
N LEU A 179 -7.52 18.20 13.81
CA LEU A 179 -7.09 19.49 14.35
C LEU A 179 -5.56 19.59 14.46
N LYS A 180 -4.88 18.57 15.03
CA LYS A 180 -3.41 18.50 15.08
C LYS A 180 -2.78 18.58 13.69
N THR A 181 -3.37 17.88 12.72
CA THR A 181 -2.90 17.86 11.33
C THR A 181 -3.08 19.23 10.65
N LEU A 182 -4.18 19.95 10.92
CA LEU A 182 -4.40 21.31 10.45
C LEU A 182 -3.39 22.29 11.08
N GLN A 183 -3.15 22.20 12.40
CA GLN A 183 -2.15 23.00 13.11
C GLN A 183 -0.75 22.78 12.54
N PHE A 184 -0.30 21.52 12.42
CA PHE A 184 0.99 21.19 11.82
C PHE A 184 1.12 21.68 10.36
N MET A 185 0.02 21.70 9.59
CA MET A 185 0.01 22.29 8.25
C MET A 185 0.03 23.83 8.25
N GLN A 186 -0.38 24.49 9.33
CA GLN A 186 -0.26 25.94 9.51
C GLN A 186 1.17 26.29 9.92
N GLU A 187 1.71 25.67 10.97
CA GLU A 187 3.11 25.79 11.42
C GLU A 187 4.10 25.57 10.25
N LYS A 188 3.87 24.54 9.43
CA LYS A 188 4.71 24.23 8.27
C LYS A 188 4.58 25.22 7.12
N LYS A 189 3.48 26.00 7.02
CA LYS A 189 3.36 27.13 6.09
C LYS A 189 4.10 28.35 6.64
N GLU A 190 3.83 28.69 7.89
CA GLU A 190 4.45 29.81 8.60
C GLU A 190 5.98 29.69 8.60
N TYR A 191 6.52 28.52 8.89
CA TYR A 191 7.96 28.24 8.80
C TYR A 191 8.51 28.50 7.39
N ARG A 192 7.85 28.00 6.34
CA ARG A 192 8.26 28.22 4.94
C ARG A 192 8.17 29.68 4.52
N ASP A 193 7.19 30.43 5.02
CA ASP A 193 7.05 31.84 4.71
C ASP A 193 8.05 32.70 5.49
N MET A 194 8.45 32.28 6.69
CA MET A 194 9.60 32.82 7.43
C MET A 194 10.94 32.51 6.75
N GLU A 195 11.14 31.32 6.18
CA GLU A 195 12.31 30.98 5.35
C GLU A 195 12.38 31.90 4.11
N LYS A 196 11.26 32.08 3.40
CA LYS A 196 11.18 33.02 2.26
C LYS A 196 11.46 34.47 2.69
N ALA A 197 11.00 34.88 3.86
CA ALA A 197 11.27 36.22 4.38
C ALA A 197 12.76 36.44 4.63
N ARG A 198 13.44 35.49 5.29
CA ARG A 198 14.90 35.50 5.50
C ARG A 198 15.66 35.54 4.18
N ALA A 199 15.32 34.66 3.23
CA ALA A 199 15.95 34.64 1.90
C ALA A 199 15.77 35.97 1.14
N ARG A 200 14.62 36.64 1.28
CA ARG A 200 14.38 37.98 0.71
C ARG A 200 15.20 39.07 1.41
N GLU A 201 15.38 39.00 2.72
CA GLU A 201 16.26 39.92 3.44
C GLU A 201 17.74 39.72 3.08
N GLU A 202 18.18 38.47 2.94
CA GLU A 202 19.53 38.11 2.49
C GLU A 202 19.79 38.60 1.06
N LEU A 203 18.86 38.35 0.14
CA LEU A 203 18.92 38.90 -1.22
C LEU A 203 18.95 40.43 -1.22
N LYS A 204 18.16 41.10 -0.37
CA LYS A 204 18.18 42.56 -0.24
C LYS A 204 19.54 43.07 0.27
N LYS A 205 20.14 42.40 1.26
CA LYS A 205 21.48 42.72 1.78
C LYS A 205 22.54 42.53 0.69
N LEU A 206 22.47 41.44 -0.09
CA LEU A 206 23.37 41.19 -1.22
C LEU A 206 23.28 42.29 -2.28
N LEU A 207 22.05 42.66 -2.71
CA LEU A 207 21.82 43.75 -3.66
C LEU A 207 22.36 45.10 -3.14
N GLN A 208 22.20 45.38 -1.84
CA GLN A 208 22.81 46.56 -1.22
C GLN A 208 24.35 46.51 -1.29
N THR A 209 24.98 45.40 -0.93
CA THR A 209 26.44 45.26 -1.04
C THR A 209 26.95 45.32 -2.49
N GLN A 210 26.17 44.86 -3.47
CA GLN A 210 26.49 45.03 -4.88
C GLN A 210 26.47 46.52 -5.27
N SER A 211 25.42 47.26 -4.91
CA SER A 211 25.34 48.71 -5.20
C SER A 211 26.48 49.50 -4.54
N GLU A 212 26.90 49.14 -3.33
CA GLU A 212 28.08 49.73 -2.69
C GLU A 212 29.39 49.43 -3.44
N VAL A 213 29.53 48.26 -4.04
CA VAL A 213 30.71 47.88 -4.84
C VAL A 213 30.71 48.61 -6.19
N GLU A 214 29.54 48.76 -6.81
CA GLU A 214 29.38 49.54 -8.04
C GLU A 214 29.67 51.03 -7.81
N ASP A 215 29.17 51.63 -6.73
CA ASP A 215 29.50 53.00 -6.32
C ASP A 215 31.01 53.21 -6.08
N ARG A 216 31.69 52.22 -5.48
CA ARG A 216 33.15 52.26 -5.27
C ARG A 216 33.91 52.11 -6.60
N LYS A 217 33.43 51.26 -7.51
CA LYS A 217 33.99 51.11 -8.86
C LYS A 217 33.85 52.40 -9.68
N ASN A 218 32.69 53.04 -9.64
CA ASN A 218 32.41 54.29 -10.34
C ASN A 218 33.37 55.41 -9.86
N LYS A 219 33.57 55.55 -8.54
CA LYS A 219 34.55 56.50 -7.97
C LYS A 219 35.99 56.23 -8.41
N LEU A 220 36.40 54.96 -8.48
CA LEU A 220 37.72 54.57 -8.99
C LEU A 220 37.88 54.82 -10.50
N GLU A 221 36.78 54.82 -11.27
CA GLU A 221 36.78 55.20 -12.68
C GLU A 221 36.82 56.73 -12.87
N GLU A 222 36.12 57.49 -12.02
CA GLU A 222 36.25 58.96 -11.95
C GLU A 222 37.67 59.40 -11.59
N ASP A 223 38.29 58.79 -10.57
CA ASP A 223 39.68 59.05 -10.17
C ASP A 223 40.67 58.73 -11.30
N ARG A 224 40.45 57.64 -12.03
CA ARG A 224 41.25 57.30 -13.23
C ARG A 224 41.10 58.36 -14.33
N VAL A 225 39.89 58.84 -14.62
CA VAL A 225 39.68 59.92 -15.60
C VAL A 225 40.34 61.22 -15.16
N GLN A 226 40.30 61.55 -13.87
CA GLN A 226 41.02 62.72 -13.33
C GLN A 226 42.55 62.57 -13.44
N LEU A 227 43.10 61.37 -13.20
CA LEU A 227 44.52 61.08 -13.37
C LEU A 227 44.96 61.18 -14.84
N MET A 228 44.16 60.65 -15.77
CA MET A 228 44.41 60.77 -17.22
C MET A 228 44.45 62.24 -17.66
N ARG A 229 43.46 63.06 -17.28
CA ARG A 229 43.45 64.51 -17.58
C ARG A 229 44.68 65.23 -17.03
N LYS A 230 45.07 64.96 -15.78
CA LYS A 230 46.29 65.53 -15.17
C LYS A 230 47.57 65.06 -15.91
N HIS A 231 47.60 63.83 -16.40
CA HIS A 231 48.70 63.32 -17.21
C HIS A 231 48.77 63.99 -18.60
N GLU A 232 47.63 64.25 -19.23
CA GLU A 232 47.51 65.01 -20.48
C GLU A 232 47.93 66.49 -20.30
N GLU A 233 47.50 67.15 -19.22
CA GLU A 233 47.92 68.50 -18.83
C GLU A 233 49.44 68.59 -18.60
N ILE A 234 50.04 67.61 -17.92
CA ILE A 234 51.49 67.54 -17.71
C ILE A 234 52.22 67.29 -19.04
N SER A 235 51.73 66.34 -19.85
CA SER A 235 52.38 65.97 -21.13
C SER A 235 52.32 67.11 -22.15
N THR A 236 51.21 67.84 -22.22
CA THR A 236 51.08 69.03 -23.08
C THR A 236 51.96 70.19 -22.60
N ARG A 237 52.07 70.41 -21.28
CA ARG A 237 53.05 71.38 -20.71
C ARG A 237 54.49 71.00 -21.05
N ILE A 238 54.87 69.73 -20.93
CA ILE A 238 56.21 69.24 -21.30
C ILE A 238 56.46 69.44 -22.80
N GLY A 239 55.49 69.12 -23.66
CA GLY A 239 55.59 69.36 -25.11
C GLY A 239 55.80 70.85 -25.46
N GLN A 240 55.08 71.75 -24.79
CA GLN A 240 55.28 73.20 -24.95
C GLN A 240 56.68 73.65 -24.51
N GLN A 241 57.20 73.12 -23.40
CA GLN A 241 58.55 73.43 -22.91
C GLN A 241 59.64 72.89 -23.85
N LEU A 242 59.49 71.67 -24.36
CA LEU A 242 60.41 71.08 -25.35
C LEU A 242 60.44 71.92 -26.63
N PHE A 243 59.28 72.30 -27.18
CA PHE A 243 59.19 73.15 -28.36
C PHE A 243 59.85 74.52 -28.16
N GLN A 244 59.71 75.14 -26.98
CA GLN A 244 60.40 76.39 -26.64
C GLN A 244 61.93 76.21 -26.62
N VAL A 245 62.43 75.10 -26.07
CA VAL A 245 63.87 74.77 -26.02
C VAL A 245 64.42 74.47 -27.42
N GLU A 246 63.70 73.71 -28.24
CA GLU A 246 64.11 73.43 -29.63
C GLU A 246 64.14 74.68 -30.50
N ASN A 247 63.14 75.56 -30.40
CA ASN A 247 63.10 76.82 -31.12
C ASN A 247 64.24 77.76 -30.66
N ALA A 248 64.46 77.89 -29.35
CA ALA A 248 65.60 78.64 -28.81
C ALA A 248 66.96 78.06 -29.21
N LYS A 249 67.06 76.74 -29.44
CA LYS A 249 68.25 76.10 -30.01
C LYS A 249 68.39 76.44 -31.50
N GLN A 250 67.33 76.31 -32.31
CA GLN A 250 67.36 76.64 -33.75
C GLN A 250 67.78 78.10 -33.98
N ILE A 251 67.24 79.05 -33.21
CA ILE A 251 67.65 80.46 -33.27
C ILE A 251 69.14 80.63 -32.97
N ARG A 252 69.67 79.93 -31.97
CA ARG A 252 71.11 79.96 -31.62
C ARG A 252 71.97 79.32 -32.71
N ASP A 253 71.55 78.18 -33.26
CA ASP A 253 72.27 77.47 -34.32
C ASP A 253 72.35 78.34 -35.59
N ILE A 254 71.28 79.08 -35.94
CA ILE A 254 71.28 80.10 -37.01
C ILE A 254 72.24 81.24 -36.70
N GLN A 255 72.18 81.83 -35.50
CA GLN A 255 73.09 82.91 -35.09
C GLN A 255 74.57 82.48 -35.13
N LEU A 256 74.88 81.23 -34.80
CA LEU A 256 76.23 80.68 -34.91
C LEU A 256 76.67 80.51 -36.37
N LEU A 257 75.76 80.17 -37.28
CA LEU A 257 76.03 80.14 -38.73
C LEU A 257 76.24 81.55 -39.31
N ASP A 258 75.41 82.53 -38.93
CA ASP A 258 75.57 83.93 -39.34
C ASP A 258 76.94 84.49 -38.91
N LEU A 259 77.37 84.20 -37.67
CA LEU A 259 78.68 84.59 -37.14
C LEU A 259 79.83 83.87 -37.86
N LEU A 260 79.67 82.57 -38.16
CA LEU A 260 80.64 81.79 -38.94
C LEU A 260 80.80 82.35 -40.36
N GLU A 261 79.70 82.70 -41.03
CA GLU A 261 79.72 83.36 -42.32
C GLU A 261 80.38 84.75 -42.26
N ALA A 262 80.08 85.54 -41.23
CA ALA A 262 80.71 86.85 -41.01
C ALA A 262 82.23 86.72 -40.79
N GLU A 263 82.68 85.72 -40.02
CA GLU A 263 84.10 85.39 -39.87
C GLU A 263 84.74 84.99 -41.21
N TYR A 264 84.09 84.14 -42.02
CA TYR A 264 84.63 83.75 -43.33
C TYR A 264 84.70 84.94 -44.29
N LYS A 265 83.67 85.80 -44.33
CA LYS A 265 83.66 87.03 -45.14
C LYS A 265 84.76 87.99 -44.70
N ALA A 266 84.92 88.22 -43.39
CA ALA A 266 86.01 89.04 -42.86
C ALA A 266 87.41 88.46 -43.17
N LYS A 267 87.59 87.14 -43.10
CA LYS A 267 88.84 86.46 -43.48
C LYS A 267 89.11 86.54 -45.00
N ALA A 268 88.07 86.54 -45.83
CA ALA A 268 88.18 86.75 -47.29
C ALA A 268 88.56 88.20 -47.61
N ASP A 269 87.89 89.19 -47.00
CA ASP A 269 88.20 90.62 -47.12
C ASP A 269 89.65 90.93 -46.71
N LEU A 270 90.14 90.32 -45.63
CA LEU A 270 91.52 90.50 -45.18
C LEU A 270 92.53 89.94 -46.20
N ARG A 271 92.27 88.75 -46.77
CA ARG A 271 93.09 88.19 -47.86
C ARG A 271 93.05 89.07 -49.10
N PHE A 272 91.88 89.55 -49.49
CA PHE A 272 91.73 90.43 -50.65
C PHE A 272 92.50 91.75 -50.46
N ARG A 273 92.45 92.34 -49.26
CA ARG A 273 93.26 93.53 -48.92
C ARG A 273 94.76 93.24 -48.97
N GLN A 274 95.20 92.07 -48.50
CA GLN A 274 96.60 91.63 -48.59
C GLN A 274 97.02 91.44 -50.05
N GLU A 275 96.24 90.73 -50.87
CA GLU A 275 96.50 90.58 -52.31
C GLU A 275 96.56 91.93 -53.03
N VAL A 276 95.64 92.86 -52.74
CA VAL A 276 95.64 94.20 -53.33
C VAL A 276 96.89 94.97 -52.91
N GLN A 277 97.31 94.87 -51.64
CA GLN A 277 98.54 95.49 -51.14
C GLN A 277 99.80 94.87 -51.78
N GLU A 278 99.86 93.55 -51.95
CA GLU A 278 100.95 92.88 -52.66
C GLU A 278 100.98 93.28 -54.14
N LYS A 279 99.82 93.37 -54.79
CA LYS A 279 99.68 93.83 -56.19
C LYS A 279 100.09 95.30 -56.34
N THR A 280 99.78 96.19 -55.39
CA THR A 280 100.28 97.58 -55.44
C THR A 280 101.77 97.66 -55.17
N MET A 281 102.30 96.96 -54.17
CA MET A 281 103.75 96.91 -53.91
C MET A 281 104.53 96.30 -55.08
N SER A 282 103.99 95.28 -55.76
CA SER A 282 104.55 94.71 -56.98
C SER A 282 104.49 95.69 -58.16
N ARG A 283 103.37 96.39 -58.35
CA ARG A 283 103.23 97.42 -59.38
C ARG A 283 104.15 98.62 -59.14
N ASP A 284 104.35 99.00 -57.89
CA ASP A 284 105.18 100.16 -57.54
C ASP A 284 106.67 99.79 -57.56
N ARG A 285 107.05 98.52 -57.25
CA ARG A 285 108.39 97.96 -57.56
C ARG A 285 108.65 97.89 -59.06
N THR A 286 107.76 97.28 -59.83
CA THR A 286 107.91 97.21 -61.31
C THR A 286 107.87 98.59 -61.96
N LYS A 287 107.17 99.58 -61.36
CA LYS A 287 107.28 100.98 -61.75
C LYS A 287 108.66 101.56 -61.42
N GLN A 288 109.22 101.31 -60.23
CA GLN A 288 110.59 101.73 -59.88
C GLN A 288 111.62 101.07 -60.80
N GLU A 289 111.48 99.78 -61.10
CA GLU A 289 112.30 99.03 -62.06
C GLU A 289 112.15 99.59 -63.48
N MET A 290 110.94 99.99 -63.90
CA MET A 290 110.69 100.62 -65.21
C MET A 290 111.15 102.08 -65.27
N ASP A 291 111.13 102.83 -64.17
CA ASP A 291 111.66 104.19 -64.11
C ASP A 291 113.20 104.19 -63.97
N LEU A 292 113.79 103.19 -63.29
CA LEU A 292 115.22 102.85 -63.37
C LEU A 292 115.59 102.41 -64.77
N TYR A 293 114.83 101.52 -65.40
CA TYR A 293 115.04 101.10 -66.78
C TYR A 293 114.81 102.25 -67.78
N ARG A 294 114.01 103.27 -67.45
CA ARG A 294 113.92 104.52 -68.23
C ARG A 294 115.13 105.42 -68.03
N MET A 295 115.72 105.48 -66.83
CA MET A 295 116.98 106.18 -66.60
C MET A 295 118.14 105.44 -67.29
N GLU A 296 118.22 104.12 -67.18
CA GLU A 296 119.12 103.28 -67.96
C GLU A 296 118.84 103.40 -69.45
N MET A 297 117.59 103.43 -69.93
CA MET A 297 117.29 103.64 -71.36
C MET A 297 117.44 105.10 -71.80
N GLN A 298 117.62 106.06 -70.88
CA GLN A 298 118.05 107.42 -71.22
C GLN A 298 119.57 107.50 -71.26
N GLN A 299 120.28 106.86 -70.32
CA GLN A 299 121.72 106.62 -70.36
C GLN A 299 122.07 105.86 -71.62
N ARG A 300 121.62 104.60 -71.78
CA ARG A 300 121.70 103.80 -73.01
C ARG A 300 121.10 104.49 -74.24
N LYS A 301 120.32 105.57 -74.16
CA LYS A 301 119.94 106.38 -75.35
C LYS A 301 120.89 107.54 -75.63
N MET A 302 121.58 108.07 -74.63
CA MET A 302 122.79 108.89 -74.83
C MET A 302 123.94 108.02 -75.34
N ASP A 303 124.08 106.81 -74.79
CA ASP A 303 125.07 105.80 -75.16
C ASP A 303 124.67 105.07 -76.45
N GLU A 304 123.39 105.07 -76.89
CA GLU A 304 122.96 104.73 -78.25
C GLU A 304 122.97 105.96 -79.18
N LEU A 305 123.05 107.19 -78.70
CA LEU A 305 123.37 108.34 -79.56
C LEU A 305 124.89 108.42 -79.83
N GLN A 306 125.68 107.78 -78.97
CA GLN A 306 127.06 107.34 -79.24
C GLN A 306 127.04 106.05 -80.07
N MET A 307 126.53 104.94 -79.56
CA MET A 307 126.55 103.63 -80.20
C MET A 307 125.62 103.47 -81.42
N LYS A 308 124.74 104.40 -81.81
CA LYS A 308 124.10 104.40 -83.17
C LYS A 308 124.75 105.41 -84.12
N ARG A 309 125.77 106.13 -83.63
CA ARG A 309 126.86 106.64 -84.47
C ARG A 309 127.75 105.47 -84.92
N ASP A 310 127.85 104.41 -84.11
CA ASP A 310 128.73 103.25 -84.32
C ASP A 310 128.00 101.98 -84.84
N GLU A 311 126.75 101.75 -84.41
CA GLU A 311 125.83 100.63 -84.74
C GLU A 311 124.66 101.06 -85.64
N ILE A 312 124.97 101.89 -86.64
CA ILE A 312 124.35 101.70 -87.97
C ILE A 312 124.91 100.41 -88.64
N SER A 313 125.93 99.79 -88.06
CA SER A 313 126.68 98.63 -88.57
C SER A 313 126.04 97.24 -88.37
N ALA A 314 125.12 97.01 -87.41
CA ALA A 314 124.53 95.69 -87.14
C ALA A 314 123.07 95.73 -86.64
N ARG A 315 122.27 94.65 -86.85
CA ARG A 315 120.82 94.62 -86.51
C ARG A 315 120.19 93.20 -86.52
N LYS A 316 119.15 92.95 -85.69
CA LYS A 316 118.12 91.84 -85.73
C LYS A 316 118.64 90.41 -85.38
N GLN A 317 117.88 89.34 -85.03
CA GLN A 317 116.51 88.99 -84.49
C GLN A 317 116.50 87.43 -84.21
N GLU A 318 115.56 86.69 -83.55
CA GLU A 318 114.49 86.88 -82.53
C GLU A 318 113.70 85.52 -82.32
N LEU A 319 112.65 85.48 -81.46
CA LEU A 319 111.52 84.50 -81.38
C LEU A 319 111.65 83.12 -80.62
N PRO A 320 110.51 82.43 -80.25
CA PRO A 320 110.40 81.48 -79.11
C PRO A 320 109.58 80.16 -79.40
N ASN A 321 108.65 79.75 -78.48
CA ASN A 321 107.64 78.65 -78.51
C ASN A 321 108.14 77.20 -78.16
N GLN A 322 107.35 76.18 -77.76
CA GLN A 322 105.99 75.96 -77.15
C GLN A 322 105.89 74.46 -76.69
N ASN A 323 104.80 74.00 -76.02
CA ASN A 323 104.18 72.65 -76.23
C ASN A 323 102.92 72.40 -75.37
N GLU A 324 102.03 71.48 -75.81
CA GLU A 324 100.64 71.37 -75.29
C GLU A 324 100.03 69.93 -75.28
N GLU A 325 100.82 68.86 -75.48
CA GLU A 325 100.27 67.54 -75.85
C GLU A 325 99.78 66.62 -74.70
N THR A 326 100.08 66.93 -73.44
CA THR A 326 99.97 65.95 -72.33
C THR A 326 98.55 65.63 -71.80
N GLU A 327 97.54 66.47 -72.05
CA GLU A 327 96.24 66.36 -71.35
C GLU A 327 95.28 65.27 -71.89
N ARG A 328 95.62 64.58 -72.98
CA ARG A 328 94.65 63.73 -73.71
C ARG A 328 94.54 62.28 -73.25
N GLU A 329 95.52 61.72 -72.55
CA GLU A 329 95.52 60.28 -72.25
C GLU A 329 94.71 59.90 -71.00
N GLU A 330 94.71 60.73 -69.95
CA GLU A 330 94.12 60.39 -68.63
C GLU A 330 92.62 60.09 -68.68
N GLN A 331 91.88 60.72 -69.61
CA GLN A 331 90.42 60.65 -69.65
C GLN A 331 89.88 59.26 -70.05
N LEU A 332 90.68 58.45 -70.75
CA LEU A 332 90.24 57.14 -71.29
C LEU A 332 90.22 56.01 -70.25
N GLU A 333 91.06 56.09 -69.22
CA GLU A 333 91.15 55.11 -68.13
C GLU A 333 89.88 55.06 -67.26
N ALA A 334 89.34 56.24 -66.92
CA ALA A 334 88.29 56.41 -65.91
C ALA A 334 86.94 55.79 -66.31
N TYR A 335 86.72 55.56 -67.60
CA TYR A 335 85.49 54.95 -68.13
C TYR A 335 85.45 53.43 -67.89
N ARG A 336 86.57 52.72 -68.12
CA ARG A 336 86.63 51.24 -68.07
C ARG A 336 86.35 50.70 -66.67
N LYS A 337 86.92 51.33 -65.64
CA LYS A 337 86.78 50.97 -64.22
C LYS A 337 85.30 51.01 -63.75
N ARG A 338 84.50 51.94 -64.28
CA ARG A 338 83.08 52.11 -63.92
C ARG A 338 82.17 50.97 -64.41
N LYS A 339 82.45 50.38 -65.58
CA LYS A 339 81.61 49.33 -66.19
C LYS A 339 81.68 48.00 -65.43
N ALA A 340 82.86 47.62 -64.91
CA ALA A 340 83.04 46.37 -64.17
C ALA A 340 82.27 46.38 -62.83
N HIS A 341 82.30 47.49 -62.10
CA HIS A 341 81.61 47.65 -60.82
C HIS A 341 80.08 47.49 -60.93
N GLY A 342 79.49 47.96 -62.03
CA GLY A 342 78.05 47.82 -62.29
C GLY A 342 77.60 46.36 -62.47
N ALA A 343 78.41 45.53 -63.14
CA ALA A 343 78.10 44.11 -63.34
C ALA A 343 78.15 43.31 -62.02
N MET A 344 79.13 43.61 -61.17
CA MET A 344 79.26 42.99 -59.84
C MET A 344 78.05 43.28 -58.94
N LEU A 345 77.55 44.52 -58.94
CA LEU A 345 76.39 44.90 -58.12
C LEU A 345 75.10 44.17 -58.55
N LEU A 346 74.88 43.97 -59.85
CA LEU A 346 73.68 43.27 -60.34
C LEU A 346 73.66 41.80 -59.91
N SER A 347 74.79 41.09 -60.03
CA SER A 347 74.92 39.70 -59.55
C SER A 347 74.66 39.59 -58.04
N MET A 348 75.16 40.53 -57.23
CA MET A 348 74.91 40.54 -55.78
C MET A 348 73.43 40.80 -55.41
N ILE A 349 72.66 41.46 -56.29
CA ILE A 349 71.22 41.69 -56.12
C ILE A 349 70.45 40.42 -56.46
N GLU A 350 70.77 39.77 -57.59
CA GLU A 350 70.15 38.51 -58.02
C GLU A 350 70.35 37.38 -56.98
N ASP A 351 71.56 37.21 -56.46
CA ASP A 351 71.88 36.32 -55.33
C ASP A 351 71.03 36.59 -54.08
N ASN A 352 70.72 37.87 -53.80
CA ASN A 352 69.88 38.27 -52.67
C ASN A 352 68.42 37.90 -52.89
N HIS A 353 67.92 37.99 -54.12
CA HIS A 353 66.55 37.59 -54.46
C HIS A 353 66.36 36.08 -54.38
N VAL A 354 67.33 35.29 -54.87
CA VAL A 354 67.30 33.82 -54.77
C VAL A 354 67.26 33.37 -53.30
N ARG A 355 68.20 33.83 -52.46
CA ARG A 355 68.26 33.44 -51.04
C ARG A 355 67.01 33.84 -50.24
N ARG A 356 66.35 34.94 -50.60
CA ARG A 356 65.06 35.33 -50.00
C ARG A 356 63.93 34.40 -50.44
N ALA A 357 63.87 34.01 -51.71
CA ALA A 357 62.89 33.06 -52.21
C ALA A 357 63.05 31.69 -51.53
N GLU A 358 64.28 31.19 -51.44
CA GLU A 358 64.64 29.94 -50.75
C GLU A 358 64.19 29.97 -49.28
N ALA A 359 64.58 31.00 -48.52
CA ALA A 359 64.17 31.14 -47.11
C ALA A 359 62.64 31.22 -46.93
N THR A 360 61.90 31.83 -47.86
CA THR A 360 60.41 31.80 -47.81
C THR A 360 59.84 30.43 -48.17
N ALA A 361 60.46 29.68 -49.07
CA ALA A 361 60.04 28.33 -49.42
C ALA A 361 60.28 27.34 -48.27
N GLU A 362 61.43 27.43 -47.59
CA GLU A 362 61.73 26.65 -46.38
C GLU A 362 60.73 26.95 -45.25
N HIS A 363 60.44 28.23 -44.99
CA HIS A 363 59.42 28.61 -44.00
C HIS A 363 58.04 28.06 -44.35
N LEU A 364 57.62 28.11 -45.61
CA LEU A 364 56.34 27.54 -46.06
C LEU A 364 56.32 26.01 -45.95
N GLN A 365 57.43 25.32 -46.24
CA GLN A 365 57.54 23.87 -46.01
C GLN A 365 57.44 23.53 -44.51
N TYR A 366 58.13 24.28 -43.64
CA TYR A 366 58.04 24.10 -42.20
C TYR A 366 56.61 24.32 -41.68
N PHE A 367 55.93 25.39 -42.09
CA PHE A 367 54.54 25.64 -41.69
C PHE A 367 53.58 24.55 -42.20
N ASN A 368 53.77 24.04 -43.42
CA ASN A 368 52.94 22.95 -43.95
C ASN A 368 53.21 21.61 -43.24
N LEU A 369 54.45 21.29 -42.90
CA LEU A 369 54.81 20.10 -42.12
C LEU A 369 54.28 20.18 -40.69
N LYS A 370 54.45 21.34 -40.03
CA LYS A 370 53.91 21.58 -38.70
C LYS A 370 52.39 21.45 -38.71
N LYS A 371 51.70 22.10 -39.67
CA LYS A 371 50.24 22.00 -39.78
C LYS A 371 49.79 20.54 -39.91
N LYS A 372 50.42 19.73 -40.76
CA LYS A 372 50.09 18.29 -40.86
C LYS A 372 50.24 17.56 -39.53
N SER A 373 51.32 17.84 -38.77
CA SER A 373 51.54 17.22 -37.46
C SER A 373 50.51 17.67 -36.41
N ASP A 374 50.07 18.93 -36.46
CA ASP A 374 49.02 19.46 -35.58
C ASP A 374 47.62 18.91 -35.98
N ASP A 375 47.33 18.79 -37.30
CA ASP A 375 46.12 18.17 -37.84
C ASP A 375 46.05 16.66 -37.47
N GLU A 376 47.15 15.92 -37.60
CA GLU A 376 47.29 14.50 -37.19
C GLU A 376 47.09 14.31 -35.68
N ARG A 377 47.60 15.25 -34.87
CA ARG A 377 47.40 15.25 -33.42
C ARG A 377 45.94 15.48 -33.03
N HIS A 378 45.27 16.46 -33.62
CA HIS A 378 43.86 16.69 -33.36
C HIS A 378 42.99 15.50 -33.80
N ALA A 379 43.30 14.83 -34.91
CA ALA A 379 42.61 13.60 -35.30
C ALA A 379 42.76 12.47 -34.26
N LEU A 380 43.94 12.33 -33.65
CA LEU A 380 44.17 11.37 -32.55
C LEU A 380 43.40 11.78 -31.28
N GLU A 381 43.44 13.06 -30.90
CA GLU A 381 42.69 13.62 -29.76
C GLU A 381 41.17 13.41 -29.91
N GLU A 382 40.61 13.69 -31.08
CA GLU A 382 39.20 13.44 -31.39
C GLU A 382 38.86 11.94 -31.34
N SER A 383 39.74 11.07 -31.84
CA SER A 383 39.51 9.61 -31.80
C SER A 383 39.46 9.05 -30.38
N GLU A 384 40.38 9.45 -29.49
CA GLU A 384 40.40 9.01 -28.10
C GLU A 384 39.30 9.70 -27.28
N ARG A 385 38.94 10.95 -27.60
CA ARG A 385 37.78 11.66 -27.03
C ARG A 385 36.47 10.92 -27.34
N LEU A 386 36.24 10.52 -28.59
CA LEU A 386 35.08 9.69 -28.97
C LEU A 386 35.11 8.34 -28.26
N ARG A 387 36.29 7.72 -28.12
CA ARG A 387 36.48 6.47 -27.38
C ARG A 387 36.09 6.60 -25.91
N MET A 388 36.58 7.62 -25.21
CA MET A 388 36.23 7.90 -23.81
C MET A 388 34.72 8.15 -23.65
N LEU A 389 34.10 8.90 -24.55
CA LEU A 389 32.65 9.11 -24.55
C LEU A 389 31.86 7.82 -24.84
N SER A 390 32.38 6.92 -25.67
CA SER A 390 31.76 5.61 -25.97
C SER A 390 31.89 4.56 -24.85
N ALA A 391 32.91 4.69 -24.00
CA ALA A 391 33.14 3.80 -22.86
C ALA A 391 32.12 4.00 -21.71
N VAL A 392 31.43 5.15 -21.70
CA VAL A 392 30.37 5.46 -20.74
C VAL A 392 29.01 5.09 -21.33
N PRO A 393 28.08 4.46 -20.57
CA PRO A 393 26.75 4.14 -21.07
C PRO A 393 26.01 5.37 -21.64
N LYS A 394 25.39 5.23 -22.82
CA LYS A 394 24.68 6.33 -23.51
C LYS A 394 23.62 7.04 -22.66
N THR A 395 23.07 6.36 -21.65
CA THR A 395 22.10 6.90 -20.67
C THR A 395 22.69 7.95 -19.73
N VAL A 396 24.01 7.98 -19.53
CA VAL A 396 24.70 8.95 -18.67
C VAL A 396 25.06 10.23 -19.44
N LEU A 397 25.33 10.11 -20.75
CA LEU A 397 25.72 11.24 -21.61
C LEU A 397 24.76 12.47 -21.53
N PRO A 398 23.42 12.32 -21.44
CA PRO A 398 22.48 13.42 -21.18
C PRO A 398 22.75 14.29 -19.95
N TYR A 399 23.43 13.75 -18.93
CA TYR A 399 23.65 14.43 -17.64
C TYR A 399 25.00 15.16 -17.56
N LEU A 400 25.84 15.08 -18.60
CA LEU A 400 27.10 15.83 -18.67
C LEU A 400 26.83 17.36 -18.83
N PRO A 401 27.68 18.23 -18.27
CA PRO A 401 27.53 19.68 -18.39
C PRO A 401 27.40 20.19 -19.84
N LYS A 402 26.68 21.30 -20.00
CA LYS A 402 26.18 21.84 -21.28
C LYS A 402 27.21 21.95 -22.41
N ASN A 403 28.47 22.24 -22.09
CA ASN A 403 29.53 22.50 -23.06
C ASN A 403 30.46 21.29 -23.30
N VAL A 404 30.18 20.12 -22.70
CA VAL A 404 31.07 18.94 -22.77
C VAL A 404 30.95 18.18 -24.09
N LEU A 405 29.79 18.26 -24.76
CA LEU A 405 29.53 17.59 -26.05
C LEU A 405 29.36 18.60 -27.19
N SER A 406 30.05 18.36 -28.29
CA SER A 406 29.92 19.10 -29.57
C SER A 406 28.63 18.71 -30.30
N LYS A 407 28.20 19.51 -31.29
CA LYS A 407 27.00 19.23 -32.09
C LYS A 407 27.11 17.89 -32.84
N ALA A 408 28.25 17.65 -33.51
CA ALA A 408 28.54 16.40 -34.21
C ALA A 408 28.52 15.18 -33.28
N GLU A 409 28.87 15.33 -32.00
CA GLU A 409 28.84 14.23 -31.03
C GLU A 409 27.43 13.88 -30.57
N HIS A 410 26.52 14.87 -30.48
CA HIS A 410 25.10 14.60 -30.22
C HIS A 410 24.46 13.77 -31.35
N GLU A 411 24.83 14.09 -32.60
CA GLU A 411 24.43 13.33 -33.79
C GLU A 411 25.05 11.92 -33.79
N TYR A 412 26.37 11.81 -33.59
CA TYR A 412 27.11 10.54 -33.57
C TYR A 412 26.59 9.54 -32.51
N PHE A 413 26.28 10.01 -31.31
CA PHE A 413 25.74 9.15 -30.26
C PHE A 413 24.22 8.90 -30.36
N GLY A 414 23.49 9.69 -31.16
CA GLY A 414 22.05 9.55 -31.39
C GLY A 414 21.19 10.12 -30.25
N LEU A 415 21.59 11.25 -29.65
CA LEU A 415 20.89 11.86 -28.52
C LEU A 415 19.70 12.70 -29.00
N SER A 416 18.48 12.37 -28.54
CA SER A 416 17.24 12.98 -29.04
C SER A 416 17.13 14.47 -28.72
N ASN A 417 16.38 15.22 -29.55
CA ASN A 417 16.22 16.67 -29.40
C ASN A 417 15.66 17.07 -28.01
N GLU A 418 14.83 16.25 -27.38
CA GLU A 418 14.37 16.47 -26.00
C GLU A 418 15.51 16.40 -24.97
N GLN A 419 16.44 15.45 -25.14
CA GLN A 419 17.63 15.32 -24.28
C GLN A 419 18.63 16.46 -24.50
N GLN A 420 18.66 17.04 -25.70
CA GLN A 420 19.40 18.27 -25.97
C GLN A 420 18.71 19.49 -25.33
N GLN A 421 17.39 19.62 -25.47
CA GLN A 421 16.60 20.71 -24.88
C GLN A 421 16.63 20.72 -23.35
N ARG A 422 16.67 19.55 -22.67
CA ARG A 422 16.86 19.50 -21.20
C ARG A 422 18.19 20.11 -20.71
N ARG A 423 19.17 20.34 -21.58
CA ARG A 423 20.41 21.11 -21.28
C ARG A 423 20.35 22.57 -21.75
N LEU A 424 19.46 22.87 -22.69
CA LEU A 424 19.09 24.23 -23.07
C LEU A 424 18.00 24.74 -22.12
N GLY A 425 18.31 24.76 -20.81
CA GLY A 425 17.38 25.25 -19.79
C GLY A 425 16.86 26.63 -20.14
N SER A 426 15.53 26.75 -20.20
CA SER A 426 14.83 28.03 -20.17
C SER A 426 15.23 28.77 -18.88
N GLY A 427 15.80 29.97 -19.02
CA GLY A 427 16.30 30.74 -17.89
C GLY A 427 15.15 31.33 -17.08
N ASP A 428 14.88 30.74 -15.92
CA ASP A 428 14.09 31.31 -14.81
C ASP A 428 14.83 31.01 -13.48
N CYS A 429 16.02 31.59 -13.35
CA CYS A 429 16.84 31.72 -12.13
C CYS A 429 17.73 32.96 -12.29
#